data_AF-A0A6S7G7A7-F1
#
_entry.id   AF-A0A6S7G7A7-F1
#
_cell.length_a   1.000
_cell.length_b   1.000
_cell.length_c   1.000
_cell.angle_alpha   90.00
_cell.angle_beta   90.00
_cell.angle_gamma   90.00
#
_symmetry.space_group_name_H-M   'P 1'
#
loop_
_entity.id
_entity.type
_entity.pdbx_description
1 polymer ?
#
loop_
_entity_poly.entity_id
_entity_poly.type
_entity_poly.pdbx_seq_one_letter_code
_entity_poly.pdbx_strand_id
1 'polypeptide(L)'
;MVGIQQIVFIIVLATAVDGFFFNWLKPRKSVPAKKWSDFHVTFKKFTDLPETSKEAEDDGWTKTASCGASSYFNGNRYVLYNDKSTMVLYDYNGDIAGMQFGIAKSLATDLSFKNKRHWNEENDSLVITAYFTHPSGICNGKRTEDNLYIQVGNSPDDVMRIPYLESDLGSTLWVKGKCFFFMGQHYWYNISKEMSCDDSFPVFLLYHKGKLTGFGWAMIADLKTRRVEHPTPSELGYFFESKTQPKCLNTAGALTTQHIYLKKYPLTILCNPFKNLLSG
;
A
#
# COMPACT_ATOMS: atom_id res chain seq x y z
N MET A 1 -76.09 35.30 -21.31
CA MET A 1 -76.02 34.25 -22.35
C MET A 1 -74.56 34.11 -22.78
N VAL A 2 -73.98 32.94 -22.50
CA VAL A 2 -72.79 32.25 -23.06
C VAL A 2 -71.64 33.04 -23.72
N GLY A 3 -70.40 32.72 -23.31
CA GLY A 3 -69.17 32.89 -24.12
C GLY A 3 -67.88 32.98 -23.27
N ILE A 4 -67.28 31.85 -22.85
CA ILE A 4 -66.02 31.28 -23.39
C ILE A 4 -64.80 32.21 -23.17
N GLN A 5 -63.98 31.98 -22.13
CA GLN A 5 -62.76 31.15 -22.13
C GLN A 5 -61.53 31.78 -22.84
N GLN A 6 -60.46 31.93 -22.06
CA GLN A 6 -59.03 31.95 -22.38
C GLN A 6 -58.31 33.31 -22.63
N ILE A 7 -57.04 33.29 -22.18
CA ILE A 7 -55.92 34.21 -22.46
C ILE A 7 -56.03 35.53 -21.65
N VAL A 8 -55.36 35.71 -20.51
CA VAL A 8 -53.90 35.94 -20.37
C VAL A 8 -53.48 35.55 -18.95
N PHE A 9 -52.72 34.46 -18.81
CA PHE A 9 -51.95 34.17 -17.58
C PHE A 9 -50.56 33.69 -18.00
N ILE A 10 -49.82 34.55 -18.70
CA ILE A 10 -48.40 34.33 -19.01
C ILE A 10 -47.67 35.67 -18.86
N ILE A 11 -47.49 36.12 -17.62
CA ILE A 11 -46.35 36.95 -17.24
C ILE A 11 -45.99 36.50 -15.81
N VAL A 12 -44.69 36.35 -15.54
CA VAL A 12 -44.05 35.80 -14.32
C VAL A 12 -43.76 34.30 -14.39
N LEU A 13 -42.93 33.89 -15.35
CA LEU A 13 -42.08 32.68 -15.23
C LEU A 13 -40.87 32.79 -16.17
N ALA A 14 -40.13 33.90 -16.08
CA ALA A 14 -38.94 34.11 -16.90
C ALA A 14 -37.83 34.84 -16.12
N THR A 15 -37.44 34.37 -14.93
CA THR A 15 -36.13 34.71 -14.28
C THR A 15 -35.76 33.74 -13.15
N ALA A 16 -35.97 32.43 -13.30
CA ALA A 16 -35.53 31.47 -12.26
C ALA A 16 -35.13 30.09 -12.80
N VAL A 17 -34.74 29.97 -14.08
CA VAL A 17 -34.31 28.67 -14.66
C VAL A 17 -32.87 28.67 -15.17
N ASP A 18 -32.19 29.82 -15.20
CA ASP A 18 -30.81 29.91 -15.71
C ASP A 18 -29.73 29.42 -14.73
N GLY A 19 -30.09 29.11 -13.48
CA GLY A 19 -29.15 28.60 -12.47
C GLY A 19 -29.10 27.08 -12.30
N PHE A 20 -30.15 26.36 -12.70
CA PHE A 20 -30.30 24.94 -12.34
C PHE A 20 -30.01 23.96 -13.49
N PHE A 21 -30.16 24.38 -14.76
CA PHE A 21 -29.90 23.50 -15.91
C PHE A 21 -28.45 23.54 -16.42
N PHE A 22 -27.69 24.60 -16.15
CA PHE A 22 -26.30 24.72 -16.64
C PHE A 22 -25.23 24.08 -15.74
N ASN A 23 -25.59 23.59 -14.55
CA ASN A 23 -24.64 22.90 -13.67
C ASN A 23 -24.62 21.37 -13.88
N TRP A 24 -25.59 20.81 -14.61
CA TRP A 24 -25.66 19.38 -14.93
C TRP A 24 -24.86 19.00 -16.19
N LEU A 25 -24.61 19.96 -17.08
CA LEU A 25 -23.85 19.77 -18.32
C LEU A 25 -22.37 20.14 -18.22
N LYS A 26 -21.85 20.46 -17.02
CA LYS A 26 -20.41 20.55 -16.84
C LYS A 26 -19.86 19.13 -16.88
N PRO A 27 -19.05 18.73 -17.88
CA PRO A 27 -18.30 17.49 -17.79
C PRO A 27 -17.57 17.53 -16.45
N ARG A 28 -17.78 16.50 -15.62
CA ARG A 28 -17.02 16.29 -14.40
C ARG A 28 -15.57 16.43 -14.83
N LYS A 29 -14.88 17.51 -14.39
CA LYS A 29 -13.44 17.63 -14.64
C LYS A 29 -12.86 16.31 -14.17
N SER A 30 -12.28 15.54 -15.10
CA SER A 30 -11.65 14.26 -14.78
C SER A 30 -10.71 14.56 -13.63
N VAL A 31 -10.97 13.96 -12.46
CA VAL A 31 -10.02 14.01 -11.36
C VAL A 31 -8.72 13.48 -11.97
N PRO A 32 -7.60 14.22 -11.94
CA PRO A 32 -6.34 13.72 -12.46
C PRO A 32 -6.10 12.35 -11.84
N ALA A 33 -5.83 11.36 -12.68
CA ALA A 33 -5.56 10.01 -12.20
C ALA A 33 -4.52 10.10 -11.08
N LYS A 34 -4.83 9.49 -9.94
CA LYS A 34 -3.91 9.46 -8.81
C LYS A 34 -2.57 8.91 -9.31
N LYS A 35 -1.50 9.69 -9.15
CA LYS A 35 -0.13 9.30 -9.49
C LYS A 35 0.74 9.44 -8.24
N TRP A 36 1.29 8.33 -7.78
CA TRP A 36 2.33 8.28 -6.77
C TRP A 36 3.69 8.51 -7.44
N SER A 37 4.55 9.21 -6.71
CA SER A 37 5.94 9.49 -7.05
C SER A 37 6.73 9.53 -5.75
N ASP A 38 8.05 9.57 -5.87
CA ASP A 38 9.01 9.70 -4.79
C ASP A 38 8.85 8.55 -3.76
N PHE A 39 9.25 7.35 -4.21
CA PHE A 39 9.19 6.13 -3.42
C PHE A 39 10.43 6.00 -2.55
N HIS A 40 10.23 5.74 -1.25
CA HIS A 40 11.35 5.55 -0.33
C HIS A 40 11.19 4.28 0.47
N VAL A 41 12.30 3.63 0.81
CA VAL A 41 12.34 2.54 1.78
C VAL A 41 13.18 2.92 2.99
N THR A 42 13.04 2.17 4.08
CA THR A 42 13.76 2.31 5.35
C THR A 42 13.42 3.56 6.17
N PHE A 43 13.02 3.34 7.42
CA PHE A 43 12.80 4.43 8.37
C PHE A 43 14.11 5.17 8.72
N LYS A 44 14.03 6.50 8.88
CA LYS A 44 15.13 7.46 9.10
C LYS A 44 16.09 7.66 7.93
N LYS A 45 16.46 6.59 7.22
CA LYS A 45 17.34 6.69 6.05
C LYS A 45 16.59 7.19 4.81
N PHE A 46 15.34 6.76 4.63
CA PHE A 46 14.50 7.13 3.48
C PHE A 46 15.24 6.97 2.15
N THR A 47 15.78 5.77 1.94
CA THR A 47 16.52 5.42 0.72
C THR A 47 15.58 5.46 -0.46
N ASP A 48 15.92 6.24 -1.49
CA ASP A 48 15.11 6.36 -2.70
C ASP A 48 15.05 5.05 -3.47
N LEU A 49 13.89 4.78 -4.08
CA LEU A 49 13.74 3.77 -5.10
C LEU A 49 13.68 4.45 -6.47
N PRO A 50 14.36 3.90 -7.50
CA PRO A 50 14.24 4.41 -8.86
C PRO A 50 12.78 4.36 -9.34
N GLU A 51 12.31 5.44 -9.95
CA GLU A 51 10.93 5.55 -10.43
C GLU A 51 10.78 4.97 -11.84
N THR A 52 11.89 4.90 -12.59
CA THR A 52 11.92 4.30 -13.92
C THR A 52 12.93 3.16 -14.04
N SER A 53 12.67 2.22 -14.96
CA SER A 53 13.63 1.14 -15.25
C SER A 53 14.97 1.67 -15.75
N LYS A 54 14.95 2.82 -16.44
CA LYS A 54 16.17 3.50 -16.88
C LYS A 54 17.00 4.01 -15.70
N GLU A 55 16.36 4.71 -14.74
CA GLU A 55 17.04 5.14 -13.51
C GLU A 55 17.59 3.93 -12.74
N ALA A 56 16.83 2.84 -12.69
CA ALA A 56 17.28 1.61 -12.05
C ALA A 56 18.58 1.07 -12.69
N GLU A 57 18.63 1.01 -14.02
CA GLU A 57 19.80 0.56 -14.76
C GLU A 57 21.00 1.49 -14.54
N ASP A 58 20.76 2.80 -14.57
CA ASP A 58 21.78 3.83 -14.31
C ASP A 58 22.33 3.73 -12.86
N ASP A 59 21.49 3.32 -11.91
CA ASP A 59 21.84 3.07 -10.49
C ASP A 59 22.39 1.65 -10.23
N GLY A 60 22.59 0.84 -11.27
CA GLY A 60 23.20 -0.50 -11.15
C GLY A 60 22.25 -1.63 -10.73
N TRP A 61 20.94 -1.41 -10.81
CA TRP A 61 19.95 -2.48 -10.68
C TRP A 61 19.98 -3.38 -11.91
N THR A 62 19.86 -4.70 -11.71
CA THR A 62 19.87 -5.67 -12.80
C THR A 62 18.49 -6.28 -13.01
N LYS A 63 18.07 -6.38 -14.28
CA LYS A 63 16.82 -7.03 -14.65
C LYS A 63 16.93 -8.55 -14.43
N THR A 64 16.05 -9.10 -13.60
CA THR A 64 16.01 -10.53 -13.25
C THR A 64 14.79 -11.25 -13.79
N ALA A 65 13.75 -10.52 -14.19
CA ALA A 65 12.57 -11.06 -14.84
C ALA A 65 11.96 -10.03 -15.80
N SER A 66 11.28 -10.51 -16.83
CA SER A 66 10.61 -9.68 -17.83
C SER A 66 9.11 -9.92 -17.82
N CYS A 67 8.35 -8.89 -18.20
CA CYS A 67 6.96 -9.05 -18.58
C CYS A 67 6.77 -10.16 -19.62
N GLY A 68 5.70 -10.94 -19.48
CA GLY A 68 5.38 -12.06 -20.38
C GLY A 68 6.07 -13.39 -20.05
N ALA A 69 6.99 -13.42 -19.08
CA ALA A 69 7.42 -14.68 -18.48
C ALA A 69 6.25 -15.30 -17.70
N SER A 70 6.06 -16.62 -17.81
CA SER A 70 5.10 -17.34 -16.97
C SER A 70 5.57 -17.25 -15.51
N SER A 71 4.96 -16.35 -14.75
CA SER A 71 5.37 -15.99 -13.39
C SER A 71 4.16 -15.73 -12.50
N TYR A 72 4.34 -15.87 -11.19
CA TYR A 72 3.32 -15.53 -10.20
C TYR A 72 3.09 -14.02 -10.08
N PHE A 73 3.91 -13.18 -10.71
CA PHE A 73 3.79 -11.72 -10.68
C PHE A 73 3.87 -11.11 -12.09
N ASN A 74 3.36 -9.88 -12.23
CA ASN A 74 3.49 -9.09 -13.45
C ASN A 74 4.48 -7.94 -13.24
N GLY A 75 5.43 -7.79 -14.16
CA GLY A 75 6.35 -6.67 -14.19
C GLY A 75 7.75 -7.05 -14.66
N ASN A 76 8.49 -6.05 -15.11
CA ASN A 76 9.93 -6.15 -15.31
C ASN A 76 10.61 -5.98 -13.96
N ARG A 77 11.17 -7.07 -13.41
CA ARG A 77 11.76 -7.06 -12.07
C ARG A 77 13.23 -6.72 -12.09
N TYR A 78 13.63 -5.80 -11.22
CA TYR A 78 15.01 -5.39 -11.03
C TYR A 78 15.47 -5.60 -9.59
N VAL A 79 16.74 -6.00 -9.45
CA VAL A 79 17.38 -6.29 -8.15
C VAL A 79 18.71 -5.57 -8.09
N LEU A 80 18.98 -4.86 -7.00
CA LEU A 80 20.25 -4.17 -6.77
C LEU A 80 21.15 -5.00 -5.86
N TYR A 81 22.38 -5.27 -6.32
CA TYR A 81 23.41 -6.06 -5.63
C TYR A 81 22.98 -7.47 -5.21
N ASN A 82 22.11 -8.12 -5.99
CA ASN A 82 21.53 -9.44 -5.67
C ASN A 82 20.77 -9.48 -4.32
N ASP A 83 20.45 -8.32 -3.75
CA ASP A 83 19.68 -8.21 -2.50
C ASP A 83 18.18 -8.30 -2.81
N LYS A 84 17.63 -9.50 -2.64
CA LYS A 84 16.20 -9.81 -2.86
C LYS A 84 15.28 -9.24 -1.78
N SER A 85 15.80 -8.64 -0.70
CA SER A 85 14.94 -8.00 0.32
C SER A 85 14.17 -6.79 -0.22
N THR A 86 14.61 -6.22 -1.34
CA THR A 86 13.90 -5.12 -2.02
C THR A 86 14.12 -5.25 -3.51
N MET A 87 13.06 -5.62 -4.20
CA MET A 87 13.04 -5.74 -5.66
C MET A 87 11.97 -4.80 -6.19
N VAL A 88 12.25 -4.11 -7.29
CA VAL A 88 11.30 -3.16 -7.90
C VAL A 88 10.73 -3.76 -9.18
N LEU A 89 9.46 -3.49 -9.44
CA LEU A 89 8.73 -3.94 -10.62
C LEU A 89 8.39 -2.73 -11.47
N TYR A 90 8.77 -2.75 -12.74
CA TYR A 90 8.38 -1.74 -13.73
C TYR A 90 7.34 -2.29 -14.69
N ASP A 91 6.45 -1.42 -15.17
CA ASP A 91 5.50 -1.74 -16.21
C ASP A 91 6.17 -1.80 -17.60
N TYR A 92 5.34 -2.01 -18.62
CA TYR A 92 5.73 -2.06 -20.02
C TYR A 92 6.43 -0.77 -20.50
N ASN A 93 6.05 0.39 -19.97
CA ASN A 93 6.62 1.69 -20.34
C ASN A 93 7.88 2.02 -19.53
N GLY A 94 8.20 1.20 -18.52
CA GLY A 94 9.34 1.42 -17.64
C GLY A 94 9.02 2.26 -16.40
N ASP A 95 7.75 2.56 -16.09
CA ASP A 95 7.35 3.26 -14.87
C ASP A 95 7.20 2.28 -13.70
N ILE A 96 7.56 2.69 -12.47
CA ILE A 96 7.43 1.84 -11.29
C ILE A 96 5.97 1.43 -11.07
N ALA A 97 5.75 0.11 -11.03
CA ALA A 97 4.44 -0.51 -10.99
C ALA A 97 4.21 -1.36 -9.73
N GLY A 98 5.27 -1.62 -8.97
CA GLY A 98 5.20 -2.38 -7.73
C GLY A 98 6.58 -2.67 -7.16
N MET A 99 6.59 -3.52 -6.15
CA MET A 99 7.80 -4.02 -5.52
C MET A 99 7.56 -5.40 -4.91
N GLN A 100 8.65 -6.08 -4.61
CA GLN A 100 8.66 -7.36 -3.93
C GLN A 100 9.63 -7.36 -2.77
N PHE A 101 9.32 -8.19 -1.79
CA PHE A 101 10.20 -8.53 -0.69
C PHE A 101 10.47 -10.03 -0.71
N GLY A 102 11.74 -10.39 -0.85
CA GLY A 102 12.22 -11.76 -0.83
C GLY A 102 12.94 -12.08 0.48
N ILE A 103 12.72 -13.29 0.98
CA ILE A 103 13.45 -13.86 2.11
C ILE A 103 13.89 -15.28 1.79
N ALA A 104 15.12 -15.65 2.16
CA ALA A 104 15.58 -17.02 2.00
C ALA A 104 14.74 -17.99 2.84
N LYS A 105 14.40 -19.16 2.29
CA LYS A 105 13.64 -20.21 2.99
C LYS A 105 14.35 -20.70 4.26
N SER A 106 15.68 -20.62 4.29
CA SER A 106 16.49 -20.92 5.48
C SER A 106 16.28 -19.95 6.64
N LEU A 107 15.80 -18.72 6.37
CA LEU A 107 15.48 -17.70 7.37
C LEU A 107 13.98 -17.64 7.69
N ALA A 108 13.13 -18.06 6.76
CA ALA A 108 11.67 -18.11 6.90
C ALA A 108 11.20 -19.36 7.69
N THR A 109 11.73 -19.56 8.90
CA THR A 109 11.49 -20.77 9.71
C THR A 109 10.20 -20.71 10.54
N ASP A 110 9.71 -19.50 10.81
CA ASP A 110 8.50 -19.26 11.60
C ASP A 110 7.24 -19.80 10.89
N LEU A 111 6.21 -20.22 11.65
CA LEU A 111 5.00 -20.80 11.08
C LEU A 111 4.17 -19.76 10.31
N SER A 112 4.38 -18.45 10.54
CA SER A 112 3.78 -17.37 9.75
C SER A 112 4.14 -17.41 8.26
N PHE A 113 5.18 -18.15 7.87
CA PHE A 113 5.53 -18.37 6.46
C PHE A 113 4.87 -19.62 5.86
N LYS A 114 4.44 -20.58 6.67
CA LYS A 114 4.02 -21.90 6.20
C LYS A 114 2.58 -21.90 5.70
N ASN A 115 2.38 -22.53 4.54
CA ASN A 115 1.06 -22.71 3.89
C ASN A 115 0.30 -21.38 3.68
N LYS A 116 1.00 -20.26 3.55
CA LYS A 116 0.38 -18.95 3.28
C LYS A 116 0.52 -18.59 1.81
N ARG A 117 -0.61 -18.34 1.15
CA ARG A 117 -0.65 -18.07 -0.31
C ARG A 117 -0.07 -16.72 -0.74
N HIS A 118 0.17 -15.80 0.19
CA HIS A 118 0.85 -14.53 -0.11
C HIS A 118 2.38 -14.69 -0.22
N TRP A 119 2.94 -15.80 0.29
CA TRP A 119 4.34 -16.16 0.13
C TRP A 119 4.50 -17.08 -1.08
N ASN A 120 4.96 -16.51 -2.19
CA ASN A 120 5.23 -17.23 -3.42
C ASN A 120 6.62 -17.86 -3.37
N GLU A 121 6.73 -19.14 -3.70
CA GLU A 121 8.02 -19.83 -3.73
C GLU A 121 8.78 -19.48 -5.01
N GLU A 122 10.03 -19.08 -4.87
CA GLU A 122 10.94 -18.83 -5.98
C GLU A 122 12.34 -19.34 -5.64
N ASN A 123 12.71 -20.50 -6.20
CA ASN A 123 13.96 -21.19 -5.89
C ASN A 123 14.11 -21.43 -4.37
N ASP A 124 15.14 -20.83 -3.78
CA ASP A 124 15.51 -20.86 -2.37
C ASP A 124 14.85 -19.75 -1.53
N SER A 125 13.93 -18.98 -2.11
CA SER A 125 13.31 -17.80 -1.50
C SER A 125 11.79 -17.91 -1.41
N LEU A 126 11.20 -17.21 -0.45
CA LEU A 126 9.79 -16.84 -0.41
C LEU A 126 9.67 -15.36 -0.76
N VAL A 127 8.67 -15.02 -1.58
CA VAL A 127 8.48 -13.66 -2.10
C VAL A 127 7.04 -13.21 -1.89
N ILE A 128 6.88 -11.98 -1.38
CA ILE A 128 5.60 -11.27 -1.33
C ILE A 128 5.65 -10.06 -2.26
N THR A 129 4.51 -9.74 -2.89
CA THR A 129 4.40 -8.67 -3.89
C THR A 129 3.41 -7.61 -3.46
N ALA A 130 3.79 -6.34 -3.65
CA ALA A 130 2.90 -5.18 -3.62
C ALA A 130 2.91 -4.51 -5.00
N TYR A 131 1.74 -4.16 -5.52
CA TYR A 131 1.61 -3.36 -6.75
C TYR A 131 1.11 -1.95 -6.43
N PHE A 132 1.59 -0.98 -7.20
CA PHE A 132 1.20 0.43 -7.15
C PHE A 132 0.15 0.81 -8.20
N THR A 133 -0.28 -0.17 -8.99
CA THR A 133 -1.37 -0.14 -9.98
C THR A 133 -1.97 -1.55 -10.06
N HIS A 134 -3.12 -1.73 -10.70
CA HIS A 134 -3.67 -3.06 -10.89
C HIS A 134 -2.74 -3.92 -11.80
N PRO A 135 -2.44 -5.19 -11.42
CA PRO A 135 -1.43 -6.01 -12.09
C PRO A 135 -1.78 -6.42 -13.53
N SER A 136 -3.06 -6.57 -13.88
CA SER A 136 -3.52 -6.95 -15.23
C SER A 136 -3.08 -6.01 -16.37
N GLY A 137 -2.77 -4.75 -16.05
CA GLY A 137 -2.34 -3.72 -17.01
C GLY A 137 -0.83 -3.51 -17.11
N ILE A 138 -0.04 -4.09 -16.20
CA ILE A 138 1.39 -3.78 -16.04
C ILE A 138 2.17 -4.18 -17.30
N CYS A 139 1.91 -5.35 -17.86
CA CYS A 139 2.75 -5.92 -18.92
C CYS A 139 2.26 -5.67 -20.35
N ASN A 140 1.19 -4.89 -20.54
CA ASN A 140 0.58 -4.67 -21.87
C ASN A 140 0.32 -3.19 -22.16
N GLY A 141 0.91 -2.28 -21.37
CA GLY A 141 0.76 -0.83 -21.54
C GLY A 141 -0.61 -0.29 -21.15
N LYS A 142 -1.46 -1.08 -20.48
CA LYS A 142 -2.81 -0.69 -20.04
C LYS A 142 -2.84 -0.37 -18.54
N ARG A 143 -1.82 0.36 -18.06
CA ARG A 143 -1.73 0.79 -16.65
C ARG A 143 -3.01 1.54 -16.24
N THR A 144 -3.49 1.27 -15.02
CA THR A 144 -4.65 1.92 -14.43
C THR A 144 -4.23 3.04 -13.46
N GLU A 145 -5.19 3.64 -12.75
CA GLU A 145 -4.87 4.59 -11.66
C GLU A 145 -3.98 3.96 -10.58
N ASP A 146 -3.18 4.79 -9.90
CA ASP A 146 -2.31 4.28 -8.85
C ASP A 146 -3.08 3.90 -7.59
N ASN A 147 -2.81 2.70 -7.10
CA ASN A 147 -3.38 2.14 -5.88
C ASN A 147 -2.46 1.09 -5.29
N LEU A 148 -2.61 0.82 -4.00
CA LEU A 148 -1.83 -0.25 -3.37
C LEU A 148 -2.63 -1.54 -3.43
N TYR A 149 -2.03 -2.57 -4.02
CA TYR A 149 -2.55 -3.92 -4.08
C TYR A 149 -1.54 -4.85 -3.45
N ILE A 150 -1.94 -5.65 -2.48
CA ILE A 150 -1.08 -6.70 -1.91
C ILE A 150 -1.47 -8.02 -2.55
N GLN A 151 -0.51 -8.74 -3.12
CA GLN A 151 -0.75 -10.07 -3.63
C GLN A 151 -1.01 -11.05 -2.48
N VAL A 152 -2.16 -11.72 -2.52
CA VAL A 152 -2.62 -12.65 -1.48
C VAL A 152 -2.77 -14.09 -1.97
N GLY A 153 -2.55 -14.31 -3.27
CA GLY A 153 -2.54 -15.63 -3.90
C GLY A 153 -1.32 -15.84 -4.82
N ASN A 154 -1.41 -16.89 -5.62
CA ASN A 154 -0.30 -17.35 -6.46
C ASN A 154 -0.41 -16.84 -7.91
N SER A 155 -1.50 -16.15 -8.25
CA SER A 155 -1.68 -15.43 -9.51
C SER A 155 -1.40 -13.95 -9.32
N PRO A 156 -0.88 -13.23 -10.35
CA PRO A 156 -0.71 -11.78 -10.29
C PRO A 156 -2.00 -11.04 -9.94
N ASP A 157 -3.16 -11.55 -10.38
CA ASP A 157 -4.47 -10.91 -10.15
C ASP A 157 -5.12 -11.29 -8.80
N ASP A 158 -4.53 -12.21 -8.04
CA ASP A 158 -5.01 -12.56 -6.69
C ASP A 158 -4.58 -11.48 -5.68
N VAL A 159 -5.22 -10.32 -5.75
CA VAL A 159 -4.81 -9.13 -4.97
C VAL A 159 -5.88 -8.63 -4.01
N MET A 160 -5.42 -8.17 -2.84
CA MET A 160 -6.19 -7.34 -1.92
C MET A 160 -5.94 -5.86 -2.25
N ARG A 161 -6.96 -5.14 -2.69
CA ARG A 161 -6.89 -3.67 -2.83
C ARG A 161 -6.91 -3.02 -1.45
N ILE A 162 -5.92 -2.18 -1.18
CA ILE A 162 -5.86 -1.38 0.04
C ILE A 162 -6.66 -0.09 -0.17
N PRO A 163 -7.58 0.26 0.74
CA PRO A 163 -8.29 1.53 0.64
C PRO A 163 -7.34 2.72 0.61
N TYR A 164 -7.66 3.74 -0.17
CA TYR A 164 -6.83 4.95 -0.22
C TYR A 164 -7.17 5.92 0.91
N LEU A 165 -8.44 6.00 1.28
CA LEU A 165 -8.93 6.83 2.37
C LEU A 165 -8.99 6.02 3.67
N GLU A 166 -8.49 6.61 4.75
CA GLU A 166 -8.51 5.99 6.09
C GLU A 166 -9.93 5.70 6.56
N SER A 167 -10.90 6.52 6.14
CA SER A 167 -12.33 6.36 6.44
C SER A 167 -12.91 5.06 5.91
N ASP A 168 -12.31 4.50 4.87
CA ASP A 168 -12.83 3.32 4.16
C ASP A 168 -12.32 2.02 4.80
N LEU A 169 -11.48 2.10 5.84
CA LEU A 169 -10.99 0.94 6.59
C LEU A 169 -12.03 0.35 7.55
N GLY A 170 -13.08 1.09 7.91
CA GLY A 170 -14.02 0.69 8.96
C GLY A 170 -14.76 -0.63 8.72
N SER A 171 -14.91 -1.04 7.45
CA SER A 171 -15.54 -2.31 7.05
C SER A 171 -14.53 -3.39 6.66
N THR A 172 -13.25 -3.20 6.98
CA THR A 172 -12.16 -4.12 6.66
C THR A 172 -11.60 -4.79 7.92
N LEU A 173 -10.68 -5.74 7.75
CA LEU A 173 -9.96 -6.36 8.89
C LEU A 173 -8.73 -5.55 9.34
N TRP A 174 -8.48 -4.37 8.80
CA TRP A 174 -7.36 -3.53 9.22
C TRP A 174 -7.63 -2.91 10.59
N VAL A 175 -6.90 -3.38 11.59
CA VAL A 175 -7.01 -2.93 12.97
C VAL A 175 -6.09 -1.73 13.18
N LYS A 176 -6.66 -0.68 13.75
CA LYS A 176 -5.93 0.56 14.05
C LYS A 176 -4.84 0.31 15.12
N GLY A 177 -3.61 0.70 14.79
CA GLY A 177 -2.49 0.80 15.72
C GLY A 177 -2.28 2.23 16.20
N LYS A 178 -1.04 2.58 16.53
CA LYS A 178 -0.67 3.92 16.99
C LYS A 178 -0.03 4.77 15.88
N CYS A 179 -0.07 6.08 16.07
CA CYS A 179 0.55 7.04 15.15
C CYS A 179 1.96 7.43 15.63
N PHE A 180 2.96 7.33 14.74
CA PHE A 180 4.36 7.70 15.02
C PHE A 180 4.88 8.77 14.08
N PHE A 181 5.68 9.69 14.62
CA PHE A 181 6.34 10.73 13.82
C PHE A 181 7.19 10.12 12.70
N PHE A 182 7.05 10.69 11.52
CA PHE A 182 7.70 10.31 10.27
C PHE A 182 7.32 8.91 9.74
N MET A 183 6.39 8.20 10.39
CA MET A 183 5.83 6.93 9.93
C MET A 183 4.36 7.10 9.54
N GLY A 184 3.56 7.68 10.44
CA GLY A 184 2.12 7.87 10.29
C GLY A 184 1.31 6.98 11.22
N GLN A 185 0.00 6.96 10.97
CA GLN A 185 -0.96 6.10 11.64
C GLN A 185 -0.81 4.67 11.12
N HIS A 186 -0.40 3.75 12.00
CA HIS A 186 -0.26 2.34 11.65
C HIS A 186 -1.61 1.63 11.66
N TYR A 187 -1.75 0.66 10.75
CA TYR A 187 -2.81 -0.34 10.75
C TYR A 187 -2.23 -1.72 10.49
N TRP A 188 -2.77 -2.72 11.17
CA TRP A 188 -2.29 -4.10 11.16
C TRP A 188 -3.44 -5.03 10.78
N TYR A 189 -3.21 -6.01 9.93
CA TYR A 189 -4.29 -6.82 9.40
C TYR A 189 -4.74 -7.92 10.39
N ASN A 190 -6.03 -7.92 10.71
CA ASN A 190 -6.73 -8.96 11.48
C ASN A 190 -6.06 -9.34 12.81
N ILE A 191 -5.41 -8.38 13.48
CA ILE A 191 -4.71 -8.65 14.74
C ILE A 191 -5.66 -8.64 15.94
N SER A 192 -5.30 -9.39 16.98
CA SER A 192 -5.95 -9.32 18.28
C SER A 192 -4.96 -9.63 19.40
N LYS A 193 -5.33 -9.31 20.64
CA LYS A 193 -4.45 -9.50 21.80
C LYS A 193 -4.04 -10.97 22.01
N GLU A 194 -4.95 -11.90 21.72
CA GLU A 194 -4.78 -13.34 21.98
C GLU A 194 -4.46 -14.14 20.70
N MET A 195 -4.13 -13.49 19.59
CA MET A 195 -3.78 -14.19 18.35
C MET A 195 -2.47 -14.98 18.46
N SER A 196 -2.32 -16.02 17.63
CA SER A 196 -1.01 -16.61 17.37
C SER A 196 -0.19 -15.73 16.44
N CYS A 197 1.12 -15.67 16.66
CA CYS A 197 2.04 -14.98 15.75
C CYS A 197 2.15 -15.72 14.40
N ASP A 198 1.82 -17.02 14.37
CA ASP A 198 1.74 -17.84 13.16
C ASP A 198 0.64 -17.38 12.20
N ASP A 199 -0.34 -16.64 12.72
CA ASP A 199 -1.45 -16.07 11.95
C ASP A 199 -1.19 -14.63 11.49
N SER A 200 0.00 -14.10 11.79
CA SER A 200 0.37 -12.75 11.37
C SER A 200 0.37 -12.64 9.84
N PHE A 201 -0.23 -11.56 9.36
CA PHE A 201 -0.09 -11.12 7.98
C PHE A 201 1.05 -10.11 7.92
N PRO A 202 2.04 -10.29 7.02
CA PRO A 202 3.32 -9.60 7.12
C PRO A 202 3.27 -8.16 6.57
N VAL A 203 2.11 -7.50 6.62
CA VAL A 203 1.88 -6.16 6.07
C VAL A 203 1.25 -5.25 7.11
N PHE A 204 1.80 -4.05 7.25
CA PHE A 204 1.17 -2.93 7.94
C PHE A 204 0.94 -1.77 6.98
N LEU A 205 -0.08 -0.94 7.24
CA LEU A 205 -0.38 0.25 6.44
C LEU A 205 -0.03 1.52 7.21
N LEU A 206 0.30 2.58 6.47
CA LEU A 206 0.62 3.89 7.01
C LEU A 206 -0.32 4.95 6.41
N TYR A 207 -1.05 5.64 7.28
CA TYR A 207 -1.91 6.75 6.89
C TYR A 207 -1.43 8.06 7.47
N HIS A 208 -1.63 9.14 6.72
CA HIS A 208 -1.37 10.48 7.17
C HIS A 208 -2.40 11.44 6.58
N LYS A 209 -3.03 12.25 7.45
CA LYS A 209 -4.14 13.16 7.08
C LYS A 209 -5.26 12.43 6.32
N GLY A 210 -5.64 11.24 6.78
CA GLY A 210 -6.75 10.47 6.22
C GLY A 210 -6.45 9.77 4.89
N LYS A 211 -5.20 9.76 4.42
CA LYS A 211 -4.80 9.17 3.13
C LYS A 211 -3.66 8.19 3.31
N LEU A 212 -3.69 7.10 2.55
CA LEU A 212 -2.60 6.13 2.48
C LEU A 212 -1.33 6.83 1.99
N THR A 213 -0.28 6.79 2.80
CA THR A 213 1.02 7.45 2.54
C THR A 213 2.19 6.48 2.47
N GLY A 214 1.95 5.21 2.79
CA GLY A 214 2.97 4.18 2.89
C GLY A 214 2.39 2.86 3.38
N PHE A 215 3.25 1.86 3.46
CA PHE A 215 2.97 0.56 4.03
C PHE A 215 4.31 -0.05 4.47
N GLY A 216 4.30 -1.27 4.99
CA GLY A 216 5.54 -1.96 5.23
C GLY A 216 5.40 -3.44 5.48
N TRP A 217 6.56 -4.09 5.49
CA TRP A 217 6.69 -5.51 5.78
C TRP A 217 7.06 -5.69 7.24
N ALA A 218 6.47 -6.68 7.91
CA ALA A 218 6.85 -7.05 9.28
C ALA A 218 6.75 -8.56 9.45
N MET A 219 7.85 -9.20 9.85
CA MET A 219 7.92 -10.66 9.95
C MET A 219 8.87 -11.11 11.06
N ILE A 220 8.64 -12.32 11.55
CA ILE A 220 9.50 -13.00 12.53
C ILE A 220 10.58 -13.74 11.74
N ALA A 221 11.65 -13.02 11.42
CA ALA A 221 12.83 -13.55 10.75
C ALA A 221 14.05 -12.65 10.99
N ASP A 222 15.25 -13.20 10.82
CA ASP A 222 16.50 -12.48 11.01
C ASP A 222 17.24 -12.17 9.68
N LEU A 223 16.67 -11.29 8.86
CA LEU A 223 17.25 -10.96 7.55
C LEU A 223 18.26 -9.80 7.64
N LYS A 224 19.55 -10.07 7.61
CA LYS A 224 20.57 -9.00 7.72
C LYS A 224 20.85 -8.33 6.37
N THR A 225 20.26 -7.17 6.14
CA THR A 225 20.56 -6.28 4.99
C THR A 225 20.42 -4.81 5.37
N ARG A 226 21.03 -3.91 4.59
CA ARG A 226 20.96 -2.46 4.80
C ARG A 226 19.57 -1.85 4.52
N ARG A 227 18.68 -2.59 3.85
CA ARG A 227 17.35 -2.15 3.41
C ARG A 227 16.20 -2.52 4.36
N VAL A 228 16.49 -3.15 5.49
CA VAL A 228 15.48 -3.51 6.50
C VAL A 228 15.82 -2.89 7.83
N GLU A 229 14.82 -2.83 8.72
CA GLU A 229 15.00 -2.52 10.13
C GLU A 229 14.86 -3.78 11.00
N HIS A 230 15.45 -3.72 12.18
CA HIS A 230 15.48 -4.80 13.16
C HIS A 230 14.98 -4.31 14.52
N PRO A 231 13.68 -4.00 14.65
CA PRO A 231 13.13 -3.62 15.94
C PRO A 231 13.16 -4.81 16.89
N THR A 232 13.38 -4.54 18.17
CA THR A 232 13.07 -5.49 19.24
C THR A 232 11.55 -5.72 19.33
N PRO A 233 11.09 -6.83 19.93
CA PRO A 233 9.65 -7.03 20.11
C PRO A 233 8.96 -5.95 20.94
N SER A 234 9.68 -5.35 21.89
CA SER A 234 9.19 -4.18 22.64
C SER A 234 9.01 -2.96 21.73
N GLU A 235 9.98 -2.68 20.86
CA GLU A 235 9.89 -1.58 19.89
C GLU A 235 8.73 -1.76 18.91
N LEU A 236 8.56 -2.97 18.35
CA LEU A 236 7.42 -3.31 17.50
C LEU A 236 6.09 -3.19 18.27
N GLY A 237 6.09 -3.61 19.55
CA GLY A 237 4.95 -3.50 20.47
C GLY A 237 4.39 -2.09 20.62
N TYR A 238 5.23 -1.05 20.51
CA TYR A 238 4.76 0.34 20.59
C TYR A 238 3.86 0.75 19.43
N PHE A 239 3.89 0.05 18.29
CA PHE A 239 3.05 0.38 17.13
C PHE A 239 1.58 -0.08 17.25
N PHE A 240 1.24 -0.80 18.32
CA PHE A 240 -0.10 -1.32 18.57
C PHE A 240 -0.85 -0.52 19.64
N GLU A 241 -2.18 -0.53 19.55
CA GLU A 241 -3.03 -0.11 20.67
C GLU A 241 -3.00 -1.17 21.77
N SER A 242 -3.05 -0.73 23.03
CA SER A 242 -2.89 -1.63 24.19
C SER A 242 -3.94 -2.76 24.23
N LYS A 243 -5.11 -2.53 23.65
CA LYS A 243 -6.21 -3.50 23.57
C LYS A 243 -6.02 -4.57 22.49
N THR A 244 -5.21 -4.31 21.46
CA THR A 244 -5.03 -5.19 20.30
C THR A 244 -3.59 -5.66 20.13
N GLN A 245 -2.65 -5.18 20.94
CA GLN A 245 -1.26 -5.61 20.95
C GLN A 245 -1.16 -7.13 21.14
N PRO A 246 -0.66 -7.89 20.15
CA PRO A 246 -0.53 -9.34 20.28
C PRO A 246 0.44 -9.73 21.37
N LYS A 247 0.00 -10.56 22.34
CA LYS A 247 0.88 -11.07 23.41
C LYS A 247 1.99 -11.96 22.88
N CYS A 248 1.77 -12.63 21.76
CA CYS A 248 2.75 -13.54 21.15
C CYS A 248 4.06 -12.83 20.79
N LEU A 249 4.06 -11.50 20.61
CA LEU A 249 5.27 -10.72 20.38
C LEU A 249 6.27 -10.81 21.54
N ASN A 250 5.80 -11.04 22.78
CA ASN A 250 6.69 -11.15 23.95
C ASN A 250 7.67 -12.33 23.84
N THR A 251 7.32 -13.33 23.04
CA THR A 251 8.14 -14.52 22.77
C THR A 251 8.56 -14.60 21.30
N ALA A 252 8.31 -13.55 20.50
CA ALA A 252 8.75 -13.52 19.12
C ALA A 252 10.28 -13.54 19.06
N GLY A 253 10.82 -14.26 18.07
CA GLY A 253 12.24 -14.28 17.79
C GLY A 253 12.73 -12.95 17.20
N ALA A 254 13.81 -13.02 16.43
CA ALA A 254 14.29 -11.87 15.67
C ALA A 254 13.21 -11.34 14.72
N LEU A 255 13.11 -10.03 14.62
CA LEU A 255 12.15 -9.35 13.76
C LEU A 255 12.88 -8.65 12.61
N THR A 256 12.24 -8.68 11.45
CA THR A 256 12.63 -7.91 10.27
C THR A 256 11.43 -7.07 9.87
N THR A 257 11.64 -5.76 9.73
CA THR A 257 10.65 -4.85 9.16
C THR A 257 11.24 -4.08 7.99
N GLN A 258 10.38 -3.54 7.14
CA GLN A 258 10.77 -2.52 6.18
C GLN A 258 9.63 -1.55 6.01
N HIS A 259 9.90 -0.27 6.23
CA HIS A 259 8.97 0.79 5.88
C HIS A 259 9.10 1.19 4.41
N ILE A 260 7.97 1.41 3.75
CA ILE A 260 7.87 1.89 2.37
C ILE A 260 6.96 3.12 2.33
N TYR A 261 7.48 4.21 1.80
CA TYR A 261 6.81 5.50 1.71
C TYR A 261 6.42 5.79 0.27
N LEU A 262 5.19 6.24 0.10
CA LEU A 262 4.58 6.63 -1.18
C LEU A 262 4.40 8.15 -1.22
N LYS A 263 5.43 8.87 -0.73
CA LYS A 263 5.37 10.30 -0.45
C LYS A 263 6.76 10.90 -0.42
N LYS A 264 6.94 11.93 -1.24
CA LYS A 264 8.14 12.76 -1.39
C LYS A 264 8.89 13.19 -0.15
N TYR A 265 8.17 13.51 0.92
CA TYR A 265 8.80 14.01 2.15
C TYR A 265 8.29 13.22 3.34
N PRO A 266 8.86 12.03 3.63
CA PRO A 266 8.47 11.21 4.79
C PRO A 266 8.59 11.97 6.12
N LEU A 267 9.58 12.86 6.25
CA LEU A 267 9.77 13.74 7.42
C LEU A 267 8.61 14.70 7.69
N THR A 268 7.70 14.90 6.73
CA THR A 268 6.49 15.72 6.93
C THR A 268 5.28 14.91 7.39
N ILE A 269 5.44 13.61 7.62
CA ILE A 269 4.40 12.76 8.23
C ILE A 269 4.43 13.03 9.74
N LEU A 270 3.57 13.95 10.19
CA LEU A 270 3.50 14.33 11.59
C LEU A 270 2.22 13.77 12.21
N CYS A 271 2.37 13.20 13.41
CA CYS A 271 1.23 12.75 14.20
C CYS A 271 0.80 13.85 15.16
N ASN A 272 -0.51 13.99 15.37
CA ASN A 272 -1.01 14.87 16.41
C ASN A 272 -0.91 14.13 17.77
N PRO A 273 -0.04 14.58 18.70
CA PRO A 273 0.14 13.91 19.98
C PRO A 273 -1.14 13.87 20.82
N PHE A 274 -2.07 14.81 20.62
CA PHE A 274 -3.33 14.90 21.37
C PHE A 274 -4.42 13.92 20.91
N LYS A 275 -4.27 13.27 19.74
CA LYS A 275 -5.27 12.33 19.23
C LYS A 275 -5.18 10.94 19.89
N ASN A 276 -4.02 10.59 20.46
CA ASN A 276 -3.78 9.31 21.13
C ASN A 276 -4.20 9.32 22.62
N LEU A 277 -4.42 10.50 23.21
CA LEU A 277 -4.82 10.67 24.63
C LEU A 277 -6.31 10.49 24.89
N LEU A 278 -7.15 10.55 23.85
CA LEU A 278 -8.62 10.44 23.96
C LEU A 278 -9.15 9.04 23.61
N SER A 279 -8.26 8.09 23.31
CA SER A 279 -8.60 6.72 22.91
C SER A 279 -8.13 5.65 23.89
N GLY A 280 -7.66 6.05 25.08
CA GLY A 280 -7.29 5.17 26.20
C GLY A 280 -8.45 4.90 27.13
#